data_AF-A0A0F9RY52-F1
#
_entry.id   AF-A0A0F9RY52-F1
#
_cell.length_a   1.000
_cell.length_b   1.000
_cell.length_c   1.000
_cell.angle_alpha   90.00
_cell.angle_beta   90.00
_cell.angle_gamma   90.00
#
_symmetry.space_group_name_H-M   'P 1'
#
loop_
_entity.id
_entity.type
_entity.pdbx_description
1 polymer ?
#
loop_
_entity_poly.entity_id
_entity_poly.type
_entity_poly.pdbx_seq_one_letter_code
_entity_poly.pdbx_strand_id
1 'polypeptide(L)' 'MSNSERSKMAINLDKVYCPKCDEKMPALRIPENIQQLMWGGWTCPKCDCKMDKFGKEIVE' A
#
# COMPACT_ATOMS: atom_id res chain seq x y z
N MET A 1 3.63 -10.97 -15.44
CA MET A 1 2.75 -11.82 -14.61
C MET A 1 1.52 -10.99 -14.28
N SER A 2 0.33 -11.39 -14.75
CA SER A 2 -0.93 -10.67 -14.57
C SER A 2 -1.30 -10.59 -13.08
N ASN A 3 -1.68 -9.39 -12.64
CA ASN A 3 -1.62 -8.91 -11.25
C ASN A 3 -2.92 -9.18 -10.45
N SER A 4 -3.55 -10.33 -10.67
CA SER A 4 -4.74 -10.81 -9.96
C SER A 4 -4.48 -12.30 -9.69
N GLU A 5 -4.29 -12.82 -8.48
CA GLU A 5 -5.05 -12.60 -7.27
C GLU A 5 -4.13 -12.94 -6.08
N ARG A 6 -3.49 -11.94 -5.46
CA ARG A 6 -2.80 -12.17 -4.19
C ARG A 6 -3.85 -12.25 -3.09
N SER A 7 -3.82 -13.33 -2.30
CA SER A 7 -4.72 -13.49 -1.14
C SER A 7 -4.71 -12.23 -0.28
N LYS A 8 -5.87 -11.85 0.29
CA LYS A 8 -5.95 -10.70 1.22
C LYS A 8 -4.99 -10.83 2.40
N MET A 9 -4.58 -12.05 2.75
CA MET A 9 -3.62 -12.35 3.81
C MET A 9 -2.16 -12.46 3.33
N ALA A 10 -1.90 -12.32 2.02
CA ALA A 10 -0.55 -12.36 1.50
C ALA A 10 0.30 -11.23 2.08
N ILE A 11 1.57 -11.53 2.36
CA ILE A 11 2.55 -10.59 2.88
C ILE A 11 3.39 -10.10 1.70
N ASN A 12 3.56 -8.79 1.60
CA ASN A 12 4.52 -8.20 0.66
C ASN A 12 5.85 -7.96 1.38
N LEU A 13 6.93 -8.52 0.86
CA LEU A 13 8.30 -8.29 1.35
C LEU A 13 9.08 -7.33 0.45
N ASP A 14 8.51 -6.97 -0.70
CA ASP A 14 9.14 -6.06 -1.66
C ASP A 14 9.01 -4.60 -1.21
N LYS A 15 9.91 -3.76 -1.75
CA LYS A 15 9.79 -2.30 -1.60
C LYS A 15 8.55 -1.82 -2.36
N VAL A 16 7.74 -1.02 -1.69
CA VAL A 16 6.54 -0.43 -2.27
C VAL A 16 6.79 1.04 -2.56
N TYR A 17 6.34 1.48 -3.73
CA TYR A 17 6.40 2.87 -4.17
C TYR A 17 4.99 3.40 -4.38
N CYS A 18 4.81 4.69 -4.15
CA CYS A 18 3.54 5.35 -4.37
C CYS A 18 3.18 5.30 -5.87
N PRO A 19 1.98 4.81 -6.24
CA PRO A 19 1.60 4.72 -7.65
C PRO A 19 1.37 6.07 -8.32
N LYS A 20 1.25 7.17 -7.55
CA LYS A 20 1.03 8.53 -8.08
C LYS A 20 2.29 9.37 -8.22
N CYS A 21 3.21 9.29 -7.25
CA CYS A 21 4.36 10.19 -7.19
C CYS A 21 5.71 9.47 -7.07
N ASP A 22 5.70 8.13 -7.15
CA ASP A 22 6.86 7.25 -7.07
C ASP A 22 7.66 7.37 -5.75
N GLU A 23 7.07 8.00 -4.73
CA GLU A 23 7.69 8.11 -3.41
C GLU A 23 7.85 6.72 -2.78
N LYS A 24 9.00 6.45 -2.18
CA LYS A 24 9.24 5.16 -1.54
C LYS A 24 8.51 5.08 -0.21
N MET A 25 7.70 4.04 -0.01
CA MET A 25 6.98 3.85 1.26
C MET A 25 7.92 3.43 2.40
N PRO A 26 7.70 3.94 3.62
CA PRO A 26 8.52 3.60 4.77
C PRO A 26 8.36 2.12 5.13
N ALA A 27 9.48 1.48 5.52
CA ALA A 27 9.50 0.08 5.94
C ALA A 27 8.72 -0.14 7.25
N LEU A 28 8.77 0.84 8.16
CA LEU A 28 7.90 0.86 9.33
C LEU A 28 6.50 1.30 8.90
N ARG A 29 5.55 0.39 9.02
CA ARG A 29 4.16 0.63 8.65
C ARG A 29 3.40 1.24 9.83
N ILE A 30 2.81 2.41 9.63
CA ILE A 30 1.89 3.05 10.57
C ILE A 30 0.53 3.17 9.86
N PRO A 31 -0.52 2.46 10.32
CA PRO A 31 -1.83 2.57 9.70
C PRO A 31 -2.50 3.90 10.06
N GLU A 32 -3.08 4.58 9.06
CA GLU A 32 -3.82 5.83 9.22
C GLU A 32 -5.34 5.65 9.09
N ASN A 33 -5.80 4.47 8.69
CA ASN A 33 -7.22 4.15 8.58
C ASN A 33 -7.51 2.67 8.85
N ILE A 34 -8.80 2.36 9.05
CA ILE A 34 -9.26 1.00 9.37
C ILE A 34 -8.90 0.00 8.27
N GLN A 35 -8.94 0.41 6.99
CA GLN A 35 -8.57 -0.48 5.89
C GLN A 35 -7.08 -0.88 5.98
N GLN A 36 -6.19 0.07 6.22
CA GLN A 36 -4.76 -0.19 6.43
C GLN A 36 -4.50 -1.00 7.69
N LEU A 37 -5.27 -0.80 8.75
CA LEU A 37 -5.17 -1.60 9.96
C LEU A 37 -5.47 -3.08 9.68
N MET A 38 -6.56 -3.36 8.96
CA MET A 38 -7.02 -4.74 8.68
C MET A 38 -6.22 -5.43 7.57
N TRP A 39 -5.86 -4.73 6.49
CA TRP A 39 -5.32 -5.34 5.28
C TRP A 39 -3.87 -4.95 4.96
N GLY A 40 -3.31 -3.99 5.71
CA GLY A 40 -2.04 -3.37 5.42
C GLY A 40 -2.15 -2.26 4.38
N GLY A 41 -1.00 -1.68 4.01
CA GLY A 41 -0.92 -0.54 3.09
C GLY A 41 -0.36 0.69 3.75
N TRP A 42 -0.39 1.78 2.99
CA TRP A 42 0.20 3.07 3.36
C TRP A 42 -0.67 4.22 2.87
N THR A 43 -0.52 5.36 3.53
CA THR A 43 -0.81 6.66 2.94
C THR A 43 0.52 7.26 2.53
N CYS A 44 0.61 7.76 1.30
CA CYS A 44 1.82 8.42 0.84
C CYS A 44 2.06 9.73 1.62
N PRO A 45 3.22 9.94 2.27
CA PRO A 45 3.48 11.15 3.05
C PRO A 45 3.69 12.41 2.19
N LYS A 46 3.76 12.26 0.86
CA LYS A 46 4.04 13.34 -0.10
C LYS A 46 2.82 13.82 -0.87
N CYS A 47 1.89 12.91 -1.18
CA CYS A 47 0.72 13.22 -2.02
C CYS A 47 -0.60 12.67 -1.47
N ASP A 48 -0.59 12.16 -0.23
CA ASP A 48 -1.75 11.63 0.48
C ASP A 48 -2.49 10.47 -0.22
N CYS A 49 -1.86 9.88 -1.25
CA CYS A 49 -2.40 8.71 -1.94
C CYS A 49 -2.52 7.53 -0.98
N LYS A 50 -3.74 7.04 -0.77
CA LYS A 50 -4.00 5.79 -0.06
C LYS A 50 -3.72 4.61 -0.98
N MET A 51 -2.99 3.62 -0.49
CA MET A 51 -2.65 2.43 -1.26
C MET A 51 -2.62 1.18 -0.38
N ASP A 52 -2.82 0.03 -1.01
CA ASP A 52 -2.70 -1.27 -0.34
C ASP A 52 -1.24 -1.65 -0.09
N LYS A 53 -1.02 -2.79 0.57
CA LYS A 53 0.32 -3.31 0.88
C LYS A 53 1.15 -3.71 -0.35
N PHE A 54 0.57 -3.68 -1.54
CA PHE A 54 1.23 -3.98 -2.81
C PHE A 54 1.48 -2.72 -3.65
N GLY A 55 1.15 -1.54 -3.13
CA GLY A 55 1.33 -0.27 -3.85
C GLY A 55 0.23 0.03 -4.85
N LYS A 56 -0.92 -0.67 -4.79
CA LYS A 56 -2.06 -0.35 -5.61
C LYS A 56 -2.90 0.74 -4.93
N GLU A 57 -3.24 1.78 -5.67
CA GLU A 57 -4.11 2.83 -5.17
C GLU A 57 -5.46 2.27 -4.70
N ILE A 58 -5.91 2.73 -3.53
CA ILE A 58 -7.25 2.48 -3.02
C ILE A 58 -8.07 3.74 -3.34
N VAL A 59 -8.89 3.63 -4.38
CA VAL A 59 -9.90 4.64 -4.70
C VAL A 59 -11.15 4.27 -3.89
N GLU A 60 -11.55 5.13 -2.96
CA GLU A 60 -12.83 5.02 -2.26
C GLU A 60 -14.00 5.45 -3.16
#